data_AF-A0A8C2UDV4-F1
#
_entry.id   AF-A0A8C2UDV4-F1
#
_cell.length_a   1.000
_cell.length_b   1.000
_cell.length_c   1.000
_cell.angle_alpha   90.00
_cell.angle_beta   90.00
_cell.angle_gamma   90.00
#
_symmetry.space_group_name_H-M   'P 1'
#
loop_
_entity.id
_entity.type
_entity.pdbx_description
1 polymer ?
#
loop_
_entity_poly.entity_id
_entity_poly.type
_entity_poly.pdbx_seq_one_letter_code
_entity_poly.pdbx_strand_id
1 'polypeptide(L)'
;MHRTLKAALVLLCLAELVASTPLVTSSSQLKLSDITQGIQQLNKGAQLSEHELLCQAATVLAKVTRCKKDYEPLITNLQSLHGMTSCSLNTDNEIYLRNFLPALGNYTQALYRRISATAAN
;
A
#
# COMPACT_ATOMS: atom_id res chain seq x y z
N MET A 1 8.84 -18.65 45.46
CA MET A 1 7.50 -18.74 44.83
C MET A 1 7.00 -17.39 44.26
N HIS A 2 7.87 -16.50 43.76
CA HIS A 2 7.48 -15.13 43.33
C HIS A 2 7.65 -14.86 41.82
N ARG A 3 8.40 -15.70 41.09
CA ARG A 3 8.67 -15.51 39.64
C ARG A 3 7.54 -16.05 38.74
N THR A 4 6.88 -17.13 39.14
CA THR A 4 5.78 -17.74 38.40
C THR A 4 4.48 -16.92 38.44
N LEU A 5 4.27 -16.14 39.51
CA LEU A 5 3.08 -15.30 39.65
C LEU A 5 3.04 -14.15 38.65
N LYS A 6 4.21 -13.56 38.33
CA LYS A 6 4.32 -12.46 37.35
C LYS A 6 4.00 -12.92 35.93
N ALA A 7 4.45 -14.11 35.55
CA ALA A 7 4.17 -14.68 34.23
C ALA A 7 2.68 -14.99 34.06
N ALA A 8 2.04 -15.54 35.08
CA ALA A 8 0.59 -15.81 35.08
C ALA A 8 -0.24 -14.52 34.95
N LEU A 9 0.18 -13.44 35.62
CA LEU A 9 -0.51 -12.14 35.55
C LEU A 9 -0.45 -11.52 34.14
N VAL A 10 0.70 -11.62 33.47
CA VAL A 10 0.87 -11.14 32.08
C VAL A 10 -0.02 -11.93 31.12
N LEU A 11 -0.13 -13.25 31.30
CA LEU A 11 -1.00 -14.09 30.48
C LEU A 11 -2.49 -13.77 30.70
N LEU A 12 -2.89 -13.45 31.93
CA LEU A 12 -4.26 -13.00 32.24
C LEU A 12 -4.56 -11.64 31.62
N CYS A 13 -3.64 -10.66 31.68
CA CYS A 13 -3.82 -9.37 31.00
C CYS A 13 -3.92 -9.52 29.47
N LEU A 14 -3.15 -10.42 28.86
CA LEU A 14 -3.26 -10.70 27.43
C LEU A 14 -4.60 -11.36 27.08
N ALA A 15 -5.10 -12.28 27.91
CA ALA A 15 -6.40 -12.91 27.72
C ALA A 15 -7.56 -11.90 27.86
N GLU A 16 -7.49 -10.99 28.84
CA GLU A 16 -8.47 -9.91 29.01
C GLU A 16 -8.42 -8.89 27.87
N LEU A 17 -7.24 -8.60 27.30
CA LEU A 17 -7.10 -7.73 26.13
C LEU A 17 -7.75 -8.34 24.87
N VAL A 18 -7.64 -9.66 24.70
CA VAL A 18 -8.31 -10.41 23.61
C VAL A 18 -9.81 -10.56 23.87
N ALA A 19 -10.24 -10.67 25.14
CA ALA A 19 -11.66 -10.74 25.49
C ALA A 19 -12.36 -9.37 25.48
N SER A 20 -11.61 -8.28 25.66
CA SER A 20 -12.13 -6.91 25.69
C SER A 20 -12.26 -6.27 24.32
N THR A 21 -11.85 -6.95 23.23
CA THR A 21 -12.24 -6.53 21.89
C THR A 21 -13.74 -6.79 21.73
N PRO A 22 -14.58 -5.74 21.62
CA PRO A 22 -15.98 -5.97 21.34
C PRO A 22 -16.07 -6.66 19.99
N LEU A 23 -16.71 -7.83 19.94
CA LEU A 23 -17.13 -8.47 18.70
C LEU A 23 -18.24 -7.61 18.09
N VAL A 24 -17.86 -6.48 17.50
CA VAL A 24 -18.79 -5.56 16.85
C VAL A 24 -19.10 -6.10 15.47
N THR A 25 -19.87 -7.18 15.39
CA THR A 25 -20.51 -7.61 14.14
C THR A 25 -21.73 -6.74 13.85
N SER A 26 -21.51 -5.43 13.70
CA SER A 26 -22.51 -4.60 13.03
C SER A 26 -22.62 -5.05 11.57
N SER A 27 -23.82 -5.11 11.02
CA SER A 27 -24.06 -5.47 9.62
C SER A 27 -23.17 -4.67 8.64
N SER A 28 -22.85 -3.41 8.98
CA SER A 28 -21.97 -2.54 8.21
C SER A 28 -20.53 -3.04 8.14
N GLN A 29 -19.98 -3.60 9.21
CA GLN A 29 -18.60 -4.12 9.20
C GLN A 29 -18.47 -5.39 8.34
N LEU A 30 -19.47 -6.27 8.39
CA LEU A 30 -19.52 -7.46 7.52
C LEU A 30 -19.60 -7.08 6.05
N LYS A 31 -20.48 -6.13 5.69
CA LYS A 31 -20.59 -5.61 4.32
C LYS A 31 -19.28 -4.99 3.82
N LEU A 32 -18.58 -4.23 4.67
CA LEU A 32 -17.29 -3.64 4.30
C LEU A 32 -16.19 -4.71 4.11
N SER A 33 -16.21 -5.78 4.92
CA SER A 33 -15.31 -6.93 4.74
C SER A 33 -15.55 -7.61 3.40
N ASP A 34 -16.80 -7.90 3.04
CA ASP A 34 -17.16 -8.54 1.77
C ASP A 34 -16.74 -7.67 0.58
N ILE A 35 -16.97 -6.35 0.65
CA ILE A 35 -16.53 -5.39 -0.36
C ILE A 35 -15.00 -5.41 -0.49
N THR A 36 -14.28 -5.39 0.63
CA THR A 36 -12.81 -5.42 0.63
C THR A 36 -12.28 -6.70 -0.02
N GLN A 37 -12.89 -7.85 0.31
CA GLN A 37 -12.53 -9.12 -0.28
C GLN A 37 -12.83 -9.16 -1.78
N GLY A 38 -13.98 -8.61 -2.22
CA GLY A 38 -14.33 -8.49 -3.63
C GLY A 38 -13.32 -7.65 -4.41
N ILE A 39 -12.94 -6.48 -3.88
CA ILE A 39 -11.92 -5.60 -4.49
C ILE A 39 -10.58 -6.33 -4.61
N GLN A 40 -10.16 -7.05 -3.57
CA GLN A 40 -8.92 -7.83 -3.61
C GLN A 40 -8.96 -8.92 -4.68
N GLN A 41 -10.10 -9.59 -4.87
CA GLN A 41 -10.24 -10.60 -5.93
C GLN A 41 -10.15 -9.97 -7.33
N LEU A 42 -10.81 -8.84 -7.55
CA LEU A 42 -10.74 -8.11 -8.82
C LEU A 42 -9.30 -7.64 -9.11
N ASN A 43 -8.57 -7.20 -8.09
CA ASN A 43 -7.18 -6.74 -8.23
C ASN A 43 -6.17 -7.88 -8.49
N LYS A 44 -6.53 -9.16 -8.31
CA LYS A 44 -5.63 -10.28 -8.61
C LYS A 44 -5.45 -10.53 -10.13
N GLY A 45 -6.34 -10.01 -10.97
CA GLY A 45 -6.43 -10.37 -12.40
C GLY A 45 -5.33 -9.83 -13.31
N ALA A 46 -4.54 -8.84 -12.88
CA ALA A 46 -3.46 -8.28 -13.69
C ALA A 46 -2.32 -7.79 -12.78
N GLN A 47 -1.47 -8.72 -12.32
CA GLN A 47 -0.33 -8.36 -11.51
C GLN A 47 0.77 -7.79 -12.41
N LEU A 48 0.81 -6.46 -12.54
CA LEU A 48 1.93 -5.77 -13.18
C LEU A 48 3.20 -5.94 -12.32
N SER A 49 4.35 -5.97 -12.97
CA SER A 49 5.63 -5.94 -12.25
C SER A 49 5.81 -4.59 -11.55
N GLU A 50 6.63 -4.57 -10.49
CA GLU A 50 6.93 -3.32 -9.78
C GLU A 50 7.60 -2.29 -10.71
N HIS A 51 8.49 -2.75 -11.60
CA HIS A 51 9.13 -1.92 -12.62
C HIS A 51 8.09 -1.30 -13.58
N GLU A 52 7.12 -2.09 -14.04
CA GLU A 52 6.05 -1.62 -14.92
C GLU A 52 5.19 -0.56 -14.22
N LEU A 53 4.80 -0.78 -12.95
CA LEU A 53 4.03 0.18 -12.17
C LEU A 53 4.77 1.52 -11.98
N LEU A 54 6.07 1.46 -11.65
CA LEU A 54 6.90 2.65 -11.50
C LEU A 54 7.06 3.41 -12.82
N CYS A 55 7.23 2.69 -13.93
CA CYS A 55 7.27 3.29 -15.26
C CYS A 55 5.96 4.00 -15.61
N GLN A 56 4.82 3.33 -15.38
CA GLN A 56 3.51 3.90 -15.68
C GLN A 56 3.27 5.16 -14.83
N ALA A 57 3.65 5.13 -13.55
CA ALA A 57 3.55 6.28 -12.66
C ALA A 57 4.39 7.48 -13.15
N ALA A 58 5.65 7.23 -13.54
CA ALA A 58 6.53 8.27 -14.09
C ALA A 58 5.95 8.86 -15.39
N THR A 59 5.44 7.99 -16.27
CA THR A 59 4.87 8.40 -17.56
C THR A 59 3.60 9.23 -17.39
N VAL A 60 2.71 8.85 -16.45
CA VAL A 60 1.49 9.62 -16.13
C VAL A 60 1.86 11.00 -15.58
N LEU A 61 2.80 11.08 -14.64
CA LEU A 61 3.26 12.37 -14.10
C LEU A 61 3.90 13.25 -15.17
N ALA A 62 4.68 12.67 -16.09
CA ALA A 62 5.29 13.40 -17.19
C ALA A 62 4.27 14.01 -18.17
N LYS A 63 3.06 13.43 -18.25
CA LYS A 63 1.92 13.95 -19.04
C LYS A 63 1.17 15.09 -18.34
N VAL A 64 1.38 15.34 -17.05
CA VAL A 64 0.77 16.46 -16.33
C VAL A 64 1.43 17.77 -16.79
N THR A 65 0.69 18.63 -17.48
CA THR A 65 1.25 19.84 -18.13
C THR A 65 1.33 21.05 -17.20
N ARG A 66 0.34 21.28 -16.34
CA ARG A 66 0.24 22.51 -15.53
C ARG A 66 1.31 22.61 -14.44
N CYS A 67 1.57 21.51 -13.72
CA CYS A 67 2.48 21.49 -12.56
C CYS A 67 3.70 20.59 -12.81
N LYS A 68 4.09 20.39 -14.08
CA LYS A 68 5.13 19.42 -14.45
C LYS A 68 6.44 19.65 -13.69
N LYS A 69 6.85 20.92 -13.56
CA LYS A 69 8.10 21.31 -12.89
C LYS A 69 8.15 20.87 -11.43
N ASP A 70 7.00 20.91 -10.75
CA ASP A 70 6.92 20.52 -9.33
C ASP A 70 7.09 19.00 -9.16
N TYR A 71 6.78 18.22 -10.20
CA TYR A 71 6.91 16.78 -10.20
C TYR A 71 8.21 16.28 -10.83
N GLU A 72 9.04 17.16 -11.40
CA GLU A 72 10.26 16.77 -12.11
C GLU A 72 11.21 15.95 -11.22
N PRO A 73 11.51 16.34 -9.96
CA PRO A 73 12.33 15.51 -9.07
C PRO A 73 11.70 14.13 -8.79
N LEU A 74 10.37 14.08 -8.64
CA LEU A 74 9.65 12.83 -8.41
C LEU A 74 9.70 11.93 -9.64
N ILE A 75 9.52 12.48 -10.84
CA ILE A 75 9.61 11.74 -12.12
C ILE A 75 11.01 11.15 -12.28
N THR A 76 12.06 11.93 -12.06
CA THR A 76 13.45 11.44 -12.15
C THR A 76 13.74 10.30 -11.18
N ASN A 77 13.29 10.43 -9.93
CA ASN A 77 13.48 9.38 -8.93
C ASN A 77 12.75 8.09 -9.33
N LEU A 78 11.51 8.18 -9.81
CA LEU A 78 10.78 7.01 -10.29
C LEU A 78 11.50 6.34 -11.46
N GLN A 79 11.99 7.13 -12.43
CA GLN A 79 12.72 6.63 -13.60
C GLN A 79 13.99 5.85 -13.22
N SER A 80 14.71 6.31 -12.20
CA SER A 80 15.91 5.61 -11.71
C SER A 80 15.63 4.23 -11.10
N LEU A 81 14.38 3.96 -10.69
CA LEU A 81 14.04 2.70 -10.02
C LEU A 81 13.66 1.57 -10.99
N HIS A 82 13.21 1.89 -12.22
CA HIS A 82 12.66 0.88 -13.10
C HIS A 82 13.52 0.49 -14.30
N GLY A 83 14.50 1.31 -14.73
CA GLY A 83 15.43 0.97 -15.82
C GLY A 83 14.80 0.80 -17.21
N MET A 84 13.49 1.05 -17.35
CA MET A 84 12.74 0.91 -18.60
C MET A 84 12.75 2.20 -19.40
N THR A 85 12.79 2.12 -20.73
CA THR A 85 12.69 3.27 -21.64
C THR A 85 11.24 3.70 -21.89
N SER A 86 10.30 2.76 -21.84
CA SER A 86 8.87 3.00 -22.02
C SER A 86 8.05 1.86 -21.40
N CYS A 87 6.76 2.12 -21.20
CA CYS A 87 5.76 1.17 -20.70
C CYS A 87 4.41 1.46 -21.36
N SER A 88 3.55 0.45 -21.36
CA SER A 88 2.20 0.58 -21.91
C SER A 88 1.29 1.24 -20.89
N LEU A 89 0.68 2.36 -21.26
CA LEU A 89 -0.37 2.98 -20.45
C LEU A 89 -1.72 2.48 -20.92
N ASN A 90 -2.50 1.89 -20.02
CA ASN A 90 -3.92 1.73 -20.23
C ASN A 90 -4.59 3.09 -20.00
N THR A 91 -5.22 3.65 -21.04
CA THR A 91 -5.91 4.94 -21.01
C THR A 91 -7.41 4.82 -20.76
N ASP A 92 -7.95 3.61 -20.61
CA ASP A 92 -9.38 3.37 -20.46
C ASP A 92 -9.93 3.88 -19.12
N ASN A 93 -9.04 4.12 -18.15
CA ASN A 93 -9.39 4.63 -16.83
C ASN A 93 -8.66 5.94 -16.53
N GLU A 94 -9.41 7.03 -16.33
CA GLU A 94 -8.85 8.30 -15.87
C GLU A 94 -8.84 8.36 -14.34
N ILE A 95 -7.68 8.65 -13.77
CA ILE A 95 -7.53 8.92 -12.33
C ILE A 95 -7.17 10.39 -12.11
N TYR A 96 -7.93 11.07 -11.25
CA TYR A 96 -7.60 12.43 -10.85
C TYR A 96 -6.28 12.48 -10.07
N LEU A 97 -5.46 13.48 -10.35
CA LEU A 97 -4.15 13.67 -9.72
C LEU A 97 -4.22 13.67 -8.18
N ARG A 98 -5.29 14.24 -7.61
CA ARG A 98 -5.56 14.26 -6.15
C ARG A 98 -5.68 12.86 -5.53
N ASN A 99 -6.10 11.86 -6.31
CA ASN A 99 -6.22 10.47 -5.88
C ASN A 99 -4.96 9.68 -6.22
N PHE A 100 -4.30 10.04 -7.33
CA PHE A 100 -3.07 9.40 -7.79
C PHE A 100 -1.88 9.61 -6.85
N LEU A 101 -1.61 10.85 -6.43
CA LEU A 101 -0.44 11.15 -5.60
C LEU A 101 -0.46 10.44 -4.23
N PRO A 102 -1.58 10.39 -3.49
CA PRO A 102 -1.65 9.60 -2.25
C PRO A 102 -1.45 8.11 -2.48
N ALA A 103 -2.02 7.55 -3.56
CA ALA A 103 -1.85 6.14 -3.90
C ALA A 103 -0.37 5.81 -4.21
N LEU A 104 0.28 6.66 -4.99
CA LEU A 104 1.71 6.54 -5.30
C LEU A 104 2.59 6.66 -4.05
N GLY A 105 2.26 7.58 -3.14
CA GLY A 105 2.93 7.74 -1.86
C GLY A 105 2.83 6.47 -0.99
N ASN A 106 1.64 5.90 -0.87
CA ASN A 106 1.44 4.65 -0.13
C ASN A 106 2.21 3.47 -0.74
N TYR A 107 2.18 3.35 -2.07
CA TYR A 107 2.91 2.30 -2.79
C TYR A 107 4.43 2.40 -2.58
N THR A 108 5.00 3.58 -2.80
CA THR A 108 6.46 3.81 -2.66
C THR A 108 6.92 3.67 -1.21
N GLN A 109 6.11 4.09 -0.24
CA GLN A 109 6.38 3.87 1.18
C GLN A 109 6.40 2.38 1.55
N ALA A 110 5.49 1.58 0.99
CA ALA A 110 5.47 0.13 1.19
C ALA A 110 6.67 -0.55 0.51
N LEU A 111 7.07 -0.10 -0.68
CA LEU A 111 8.26 -0.57 -1.37
C LEU A 111 9.52 -0.27 -0.55
N TYR A 112 9.70 0.96 -0.06
CA TYR A 112 10.82 1.33 0.80
C TYR A 112 10.93 0.43 2.03
N ARG A 113 9.81 0.19 2.73
CA ARG A 113 9.80 -0.71 3.91
C ARG A 113 10.25 -2.13 3.56
N ARG A 114 9.81 -2.67 2.42
CA ARG A 114 10.21 -4.00 1.96
C ARG A 114 11.70 -4.09 1.66
N ILE A 115 12.22 -3.14 0.87
CA ILE A 115 13.64 -3.10 0.50
C ILE A 115 14.53 -2.94 1.74
N SER A 116 14.17 -2.03 2.65
CA SER A 116 14.92 -1.81 3.89
C SER A 116 14.91 -3.04 4.81
N ALA A 117 13.79 -3.78 4.87
CA ALA A 117 13.73 -5.03 5.63
C ALA A 117 14.59 -6.13 5.00
N THR A 118 14.64 -6.23 3.67
CA THR A 118 15.53 -7.17 2.98
C THR A 118 17.01 -6.84 3.18
N ALA A 119 17.39 -5.57 3.21
CA ALA A 119 18.77 -5.14 3.42
C ALA A 119 19.29 -5.31 4.86
N ALA A 120 18.40 -5.48 5.83
CA ALA A 120 18.73 -5.69 7.24
C ALA A 120 18.89 -7.17 7.62
N ASN A 121 18.62 -8.09 6.68
CA ASN A 121 18.73 -9.54 6.83
C ASN A 121 19.88 -10.10 5.98
#